data_AF-D8QT79-F1
#
_entry.id   AF-D8QT79-F1
#
_cell.length_a   1.000
_cell.length_b   1.000
_cell.length_c   1.000
_cell.angle_alpha   90.00
_cell.angle_beta   90.00
_cell.angle_gamma   90.00
#
_symmetry.space_group_name_H-M   'P 1'
#
loop_
_entity.id
_entity.type
_entity.pdbx_description
1 polymer ?
#
loop_
_entity_poly.entity_id
_entity_poly.type
_entity_poly.pdbx_seq_one_letter_code
_entity_poly.pdbx_strand_id
1 'polypeptide(L)'
;ATTATAMETIESAHQRYRDGRFDEALELYTAMLESTTSFTHKIALYSNRAACYLKLHRFREAAEECGAVLAMDCNHTSVLMLRAQTLIALKEYQSALFDVTRLLEINPKVPAYRELEARLRTQMTLAPIPECEEECPSSPAAEALHSFSPTTVLPNEQHKELEEAENKKSGCVAVSKPKAHSTIDYSKWNNIGDDDQSDEDEEEAPQYRYRLRTIGLRTAGSSGA
;
A
#
# COMPACT_ATOMS: atom_id res chain seq x y z
N ALA A 1 28.34 -5.91 -32.83
CA ALA A 1 27.28 -4.96 -33.19
C ALA A 1 26.22 -4.87 -32.10
N THR A 2 25.34 -5.87 -31.98
CA THR A 2 24.09 -5.86 -31.17
C THR A 2 24.23 -5.42 -29.70
N THR A 3 25.36 -5.69 -29.06
CA THR A 3 25.62 -5.27 -27.66
C THR A 3 25.85 -3.76 -27.53
N ALA A 4 26.48 -3.11 -28.50
CA ALA A 4 26.73 -1.67 -28.47
C ALA A 4 25.43 -0.89 -28.63
N THR A 5 24.59 -1.29 -29.60
CA THR A 5 23.25 -0.70 -29.79
C THR A 5 22.35 -0.91 -28.57
N ALA A 6 22.44 -2.07 -27.90
CA ALA A 6 21.67 -2.32 -26.67
C ALA A 6 22.12 -1.42 -25.50
N MET A 7 23.43 -1.18 -25.35
CA MET A 7 23.95 -0.24 -24.33
C MET A 7 23.55 1.21 -24.62
N GLU A 8 23.55 1.61 -25.89
CA GLU A 8 23.09 2.93 -26.34
C GLU A 8 21.58 3.15 -26.08
N THR A 9 20.74 2.13 -26.30
CA THR A 9 19.31 2.21 -25.95
C THR A 9 19.07 2.25 -24.43
N ILE A 10 19.90 1.56 -23.63
CA ILE A 10 19.83 1.63 -22.16
C ILE A 10 20.13 3.06 -21.68
N GLU A 11 21.25 3.65 -22.11
CA GLU A 11 21.61 5.00 -21.66
C GLU A 11 20.64 6.08 -22.19
N SER A 12 20.10 5.89 -23.40
CA SER A 12 19.02 6.75 -23.91
C SER A 12 17.77 6.69 -23.00
N ALA A 13 17.35 5.49 -22.56
CA ALA A 13 16.22 5.33 -21.63
C ALA A 13 16.52 5.91 -20.24
N HIS A 14 17.74 5.72 -19.74
CA HIS A 14 18.22 6.36 -18.51
C HIS A 14 18.19 7.89 -18.61
N GLN A 15 18.58 8.46 -19.76
CA GLN A 15 18.49 9.89 -20.02
C GLN A 15 17.02 10.35 -20.05
N ARG A 16 16.08 9.63 -20.71
CA ARG A 16 14.65 10.00 -20.67
C ARG A 16 14.09 10.01 -19.25
N TYR A 17 14.46 9.02 -18.44
CA TYR A 17 14.08 8.99 -17.02
C TYR A 17 14.67 10.19 -16.24
N ARG A 18 15.94 10.55 -16.48
CA ARG A 18 16.60 11.72 -15.88
C ARG A 18 16.02 13.06 -16.37
N ASP A 19 15.49 13.11 -17.58
CA ASP A 19 14.76 14.26 -18.16
C ASP A 19 13.32 14.40 -17.64
N GLY A 20 12.81 13.42 -16.87
CA GLY A 20 11.41 13.36 -16.44
C GLY A 20 10.43 12.86 -17.51
N ARG A 21 10.94 12.34 -18.63
CA ARG A 21 10.16 11.85 -19.79
C ARG A 21 9.87 10.36 -19.64
N PHE A 22 9.07 10.04 -18.62
CA PHE A 22 8.90 8.66 -18.13
C PHE A 22 8.18 7.73 -19.13
N ASP A 23 7.24 8.22 -19.94
CA ASP A 23 6.59 7.41 -20.97
C ASP A 23 7.55 7.02 -22.11
N GLU A 24 8.39 7.96 -22.60
CA GLU A 24 9.47 7.63 -23.56
C GLU A 24 10.46 6.61 -22.97
N ALA A 25 10.73 6.68 -21.66
CA ALA A 25 11.56 5.69 -20.98
C ALA A 25 10.88 4.31 -20.94
N LEU A 26 9.58 4.24 -20.64
CA LEU A 26 8.79 3.00 -20.66
C LEU A 26 8.79 2.34 -22.04
N GLU A 27 8.59 3.10 -23.12
CA GLU A 27 8.65 2.57 -24.50
C GLU A 27 10.00 1.91 -24.78
N LEU A 28 11.11 2.60 -24.47
CA LEU A 28 12.46 2.08 -24.66
C LEU A 28 12.73 0.82 -23.81
N TYR A 29 12.36 0.80 -22.53
CA TYR A 29 12.50 -0.39 -21.69
C TYR A 29 11.64 -1.57 -22.18
N THR A 30 10.48 -1.30 -22.79
CA THR A 30 9.59 -2.34 -23.33
C THR A 30 10.18 -2.99 -24.58
N ALA A 31 10.65 -2.19 -25.54
CA ALA A 31 11.36 -2.71 -26.72
C ALA A 31 12.65 -3.49 -26.34
N MET A 32 13.33 -3.07 -25.27
CA MET A 32 14.47 -3.82 -24.73
C MET A 32 14.07 -5.13 -24.05
N LEU A 33 12.89 -5.23 -23.42
CA LEU A 33 12.41 -6.50 -22.84
C LEU A 33 12.11 -7.55 -23.92
N GLU A 34 11.53 -7.16 -25.07
CA GLU A 34 11.21 -8.05 -26.19
C GLU A 34 12.46 -8.74 -26.77
N SER A 35 13.57 -8.01 -26.86
CA SER A 35 14.86 -8.51 -27.36
C SER A 35 15.73 -9.18 -26.27
N THR A 36 15.37 -9.06 -25.00
CA THR A 36 16.17 -9.55 -23.87
C THR A 36 15.82 -10.99 -23.47
N THR A 37 16.76 -11.91 -23.64
CA THR A 37 16.68 -13.27 -23.11
C THR A 37 17.28 -13.41 -21.70
N SER A 38 18.24 -12.57 -21.32
CA SER A 38 18.97 -12.66 -20.05
C SER A 38 18.11 -12.27 -18.84
N PHE A 39 18.04 -13.17 -17.85
CA PHE A 39 17.31 -12.99 -16.58
C PHE A 39 17.76 -11.75 -15.80
N THR A 40 19.07 -11.53 -15.66
CA THR A 40 19.63 -10.36 -14.97
C THR A 40 19.26 -9.04 -15.66
N HIS A 41 19.22 -9.03 -16.99
CA HIS A 41 18.78 -7.85 -17.74
C HIS A 41 17.26 -7.64 -17.61
N LYS A 42 16.45 -8.70 -17.58
CA LYS A 42 15.01 -8.60 -17.29
C LYS A 42 14.77 -7.98 -15.91
N ILE A 43 15.44 -8.45 -14.86
CA ILE A 43 15.37 -7.87 -13.51
C ILE A 43 15.60 -6.35 -13.55
N ALA A 44 16.67 -5.89 -14.21
CA ALA A 44 16.96 -4.46 -14.34
C ALA A 44 15.89 -3.69 -15.14
N LEU A 45 15.42 -4.23 -16.27
CA LEU A 45 14.43 -3.59 -17.12
C LEU A 45 13.04 -3.47 -16.44
N TYR A 46 12.56 -4.52 -15.78
CA TYR A 46 11.33 -4.48 -14.98
C TYR A 46 11.46 -3.54 -13.78
N SER A 47 12.62 -3.51 -13.10
CA SER A 47 12.89 -2.56 -12.01
C SER A 47 12.81 -1.10 -12.49
N ASN A 48 13.37 -0.81 -13.67
CA ASN A 48 13.34 0.52 -14.26
C ASN A 48 11.94 0.91 -14.77
N ARG A 49 11.17 -0.03 -15.34
CA ARG A 49 9.76 0.19 -15.71
C ARG A 49 8.90 0.48 -14.48
N ALA A 50 9.03 -0.30 -13.41
CA ALA A 50 8.36 -0.02 -12.14
C ALA A 50 8.67 1.39 -11.60
N ALA A 51 9.92 1.84 -11.70
CA ALA A 51 10.32 3.19 -11.29
C ALA A 51 9.66 4.28 -12.17
N CYS A 52 9.50 4.04 -13.48
CA CYS A 52 8.77 4.96 -14.37
C CYS A 52 7.27 5.01 -14.03
N TYR A 53 6.62 3.85 -13.84
CA TYR A 53 5.21 3.79 -13.45
C TYR A 53 4.95 4.50 -12.10
N LEU A 54 5.85 4.35 -11.12
CA LEU A 54 5.76 5.08 -9.84
C LEU A 54 5.85 6.61 -10.05
N LYS A 55 6.72 7.07 -10.94
CA LYS A 55 6.84 8.50 -11.30
C LYS A 55 5.65 9.05 -12.08
N LEU A 56 4.95 8.20 -12.82
CA LEU A 56 3.69 8.50 -13.51
C LEU A 56 2.45 8.35 -12.62
N HIS A 57 2.62 8.05 -11.32
CA HIS A 57 1.54 7.74 -10.37
C HIS A 57 0.68 6.52 -10.76
N ARG A 58 1.20 5.67 -11.65
CA ARG A 58 0.59 4.42 -12.12
C ARG A 58 0.93 3.28 -11.14
N PHE A 59 0.43 3.42 -9.92
CA PHE A 59 0.92 2.64 -8.77
C PHE A 59 0.61 1.14 -8.86
N ARG A 60 -0.47 0.72 -9.52
CA ARG A 60 -0.79 -0.71 -9.66
C ARG A 60 0.21 -1.40 -10.58
N GLU A 61 0.46 -0.82 -11.75
CA GLU A 61 1.44 -1.31 -12.71
C GLU A 61 2.87 -1.30 -12.11
N ALA A 62 3.21 -0.26 -11.33
CA ALA A 62 4.48 -0.23 -10.60
C ALA A 62 4.61 -1.40 -9.58
N ALA A 63 3.54 -1.75 -8.87
CA ALA A 63 3.54 -2.85 -7.91
C ALA A 63 3.59 -4.23 -8.59
N GLU A 64 2.89 -4.40 -9.71
CA GLU A 64 2.92 -5.62 -10.54
C GLU A 64 4.32 -5.87 -11.12
N GLU A 65 4.97 -4.84 -11.68
CA GLU A 65 6.33 -4.90 -12.22
C GLU A 65 7.36 -5.21 -11.13
N CYS A 66 7.21 -4.62 -9.93
CA CYS A 66 8.00 -5.02 -8.76
C CYS A 66 7.75 -6.48 -8.37
N GLY A 67 6.50 -6.95 -8.44
CA GLY A 67 6.13 -8.34 -8.19
C GLY A 67 6.81 -9.31 -9.16
N ALA A 68 6.87 -8.96 -10.45
CA ALA A 68 7.58 -9.73 -11.47
C ALA A 68 9.08 -9.84 -11.17
N VAL A 69 9.73 -8.77 -10.70
CA VAL A 69 11.13 -8.84 -10.25
C VAL A 69 11.29 -9.68 -8.99
N LEU A 70 10.41 -9.55 -8.00
CA LEU A 70 10.52 -10.28 -6.73
C LEU A 70 10.18 -11.79 -6.86
N ALA A 71 9.51 -12.19 -7.94
CA ALA A 71 9.40 -13.58 -8.37
C ALA A 71 10.70 -14.12 -9.03
N MET A 72 11.61 -13.24 -9.46
CA MET A 72 12.91 -13.57 -10.05
C MET A 72 14.07 -13.49 -9.04
N ASP A 73 14.10 -12.44 -8.21
CA ASP A 73 14.98 -12.28 -7.05
C ASP A 73 14.16 -11.75 -5.86
N CYS A 74 13.79 -12.65 -4.95
CA CYS A 74 12.95 -12.33 -3.79
C CYS A 74 13.64 -11.47 -2.71
N ASN A 75 14.94 -11.21 -2.84
CA ASN A 75 15.72 -10.39 -1.91
C ASN A 75 16.22 -9.08 -2.55
N HIS A 76 15.71 -8.69 -3.73
CA HIS A 76 16.15 -7.51 -4.47
C HIS A 76 15.79 -6.20 -3.74
N THR A 77 16.68 -5.73 -2.87
CA THR A 77 16.40 -4.68 -1.86
C THR A 77 15.90 -3.35 -2.44
N SER A 78 16.41 -2.91 -3.58
CA SER A 78 15.92 -1.67 -4.23
C SER A 78 14.47 -1.80 -4.70
N VAL A 79 14.02 -3.01 -5.06
CA VAL A 79 12.66 -3.27 -5.53
C VAL A 79 11.70 -3.55 -4.37
N LEU A 80 12.14 -4.21 -3.29
CA LEU A 80 11.37 -4.27 -2.04
C LEU A 80 11.07 -2.84 -1.52
N MET A 81 12.05 -1.93 -1.58
CA MET A 81 11.83 -0.51 -1.22
C MET A 81 10.90 0.19 -2.21
N LEU A 82 11.08 -0.02 -3.52
CA LEU A 82 10.23 0.58 -4.56
C LEU A 82 8.77 0.12 -4.43
N ARG A 83 8.54 -1.17 -4.16
CA ARG A 83 7.21 -1.74 -3.95
C ARG A 83 6.60 -1.25 -2.64
N ALA A 84 7.35 -1.19 -1.54
CA ALA A 84 6.86 -0.59 -0.29
C ALA A 84 6.40 0.86 -0.46
N GLN A 85 7.17 1.70 -1.18
CA GLN A 85 6.78 3.09 -1.50
C GLN A 85 5.51 3.15 -2.37
N THR A 86 5.40 2.24 -3.33
CA THR A 86 4.22 2.12 -4.22
C THR A 86 2.97 1.69 -3.46
N LEU A 87 3.09 0.69 -2.57
CA LEU A 87 2.02 0.19 -1.72
C LEU A 87 1.56 1.24 -0.69
N ILE A 88 2.47 2.06 -0.16
CA ILE A 88 2.12 3.23 0.66
C ILE A 88 1.25 4.22 -0.12
N ALA A 89 1.55 4.49 -1.39
CA ALA A 89 0.73 5.35 -2.24
C ALA A 89 -0.66 4.75 -2.55
N LEU A 90 -0.76 3.42 -2.59
CA LEU A 90 -2.04 2.68 -2.68
C LEU A 90 -2.79 2.57 -1.33
N LYS A 91 -2.21 3.09 -0.23
CA LYS A 91 -2.67 2.90 1.17
C LYS A 91 -2.65 1.43 1.66
N GLU A 92 -1.94 0.54 0.98
CA GLU A 92 -1.76 -0.87 1.33
C GLU A 92 -0.66 -1.07 2.40
N TYR A 93 -0.86 -0.45 3.58
CA TYR A 93 0.17 -0.36 4.61
C TYR A 93 0.61 -1.74 5.17
N GLN A 94 -0.27 -2.75 5.17
CA GLN A 94 0.09 -4.12 5.58
C GLN A 94 1.08 -4.76 4.58
N SER A 95 0.78 -4.67 3.28
CA SER A 95 1.64 -5.14 2.20
C SER A 95 2.99 -4.41 2.22
N ALA A 96 3.00 -3.10 2.43
CA ALA A 96 4.21 -2.30 2.56
C ALA A 96 5.05 -2.69 3.80
N LEU A 97 4.41 -2.96 4.94
CA LEU A 97 5.11 -3.36 6.16
C LEU A 97 5.74 -4.75 6.04
N PHE A 98 5.16 -5.65 5.25
CA PHE A 98 5.78 -6.94 4.92
C PHE A 98 7.11 -6.74 4.15
N ASP A 99 7.10 -5.93 3.09
CA ASP A 99 8.30 -5.63 2.29
C ASP A 99 9.39 -4.92 3.12
N VAL A 100 8.99 -3.98 3.99
CA VAL A 100 9.94 -3.28 4.90
C VAL A 100 10.48 -4.21 5.99
N THR A 101 9.67 -5.16 6.49
CA THR A 101 10.17 -6.21 7.39
C THR A 101 11.21 -7.08 6.69
N ARG A 102 10.95 -7.48 5.44
CA ARG A 102 11.92 -8.25 4.63
C ARG A 102 13.22 -7.48 4.37
N LEU A 103 13.15 -6.17 4.13
CA LEU A 103 14.33 -5.31 4.03
C LEU A 103 15.18 -5.30 5.31
N LEU A 104 14.54 -5.36 6.48
CA LEU A 104 15.20 -5.40 7.78
C LEU A 104 15.80 -6.77 8.12
N GLU A 105 15.20 -7.86 7.63
CA GLU A 105 15.82 -9.19 7.67
C GLU A 105 17.11 -9.24 6.84
N ILE A 106 17.11 -8.63 5.65
CA ILE A 106 18.26 -8.62 4.73
C ILE A 106 19.36 -7.66 5.22
N ASN A 107 19.00 -6.46 5.66
CA ASN A 107 19.93 -5.39 6.03
C ASN A 107 19.44 -4.60 7.27
N PRO A 108 19.55 -5.15 8.49
CA PRO A 108 19.02 -4.53 9.72
C PRO A 108 19.72 -3.23 10.14
N LYS A 109 20.85 -2.88 9.51
CA LYS A 109 21.67 -1.70 9.83
C LYS A 109 21.26 -0.42 9.10
N VAL A 110 20.29 -0.46 8.19
CA VAL A 110 19.85 0.72 7.43
C VAL A 110 18.77 1.48 8.22
N PRO A 111 19.05 2.70 8.75
CA PRO A 111 18.13 3.39 9.64
C PRO A 111 16.81 3.79 8.94
N ALA A 112 16.87 4.12 7.65
CA ALA A 112 15.70 4.46 6.85
C ALA A 112 14.65 3.33 6.78
N TYR A 113 15.07 2.06 6.92
CA TYR A 113 14.13 0.93 6.97
C TYR A 113 13.38 0.90 8.32
N ARG A 114 14.07 1.19 9.44
CA ARG A 114 13.45 1.28 10.78
C ARG A 114 12.53 2.49 10.91
N GLU A 115 12.91 3.63 10.34
CA GLU A 115 12.05 4.81 10.27
C GLU A 115 10.75 4.52 9.49
N LEU A 116 10.87 3.87 8.33
CA LEU A 116 9.73 3.50 7.50
C LEU A 116 8.83 2.43 8.17
N GLU A 117 9.44 1.45 8.85
CA GLU A 117 8.74 0.43 9.65
C GLU A 117 7.91 1.06 10.77
N ALA A 118 8.49 2.00 11.52
CA ALA A 118 7.81 2.73 12.58
C ALA A 118 6.65 3.59 12.03
N ARG A 119 6.90 4.37 10.97
CA ARG A 119 5.90 5.21 10.30
C ARG A 119 4.71 4.39 9.77
N LEU A 120 4.97 3.23 9.18
CA LEU A 120 3.92 2.30 8.72
C LEU A 120 3.07 1.79 9.88
N ARG A 121 3.70 1.38 11.01
CA ARG A 121 2.94 0.97 12.20
C ARG A 121 2.10 2.11 12.76
N THR A 122 2.60 3.34 12.80
CA THR A 122 1.81 4.52 13.20
C THR A 122 0.61 4.73 12.28
N GLN A 123 0.79 4.65 10.95
CA GLN A 123 -0.31 4.76 9.97
C GLN A 123 -1.35 3.64 10.07
N MET A 124 -0.97 2.46 10.59
CA MET A 124 -1.88 1.35 10.85
C MET A 124 -2.60 1.46 12.22
N THR A 125 -2.01 2.12 13.22
CA THR A 125 -2.67 2.35 14.53
C THR A 125 -3.52 3.62 14.57
N LEU A 126 -3.23 4.60 13.72
CA LEU A 126 -4.15 5.70 13.42
C LEU A 126 -5.34 5.11 12.65
N ALA A 127 -6.38 4.70 13.38
CA ALA A 127 -7.61 4.19 12.80
C ALA A 127 -8.13 5.16 11.73
N PRO A 128 -8.59 4.67 10.57
CA PRO A 128 -9.32 5.51 9.63
C PRO A 128 -10.47 6.18 10.39
N ILE A 129 -10.48 7.51 10.42
CA ILE A 129 -11.67 8.24 10.84
C ILE A 129 -12.77 7.78 9.88
N PRO A 130 -13.88 7.21 10.35
CA PRO A 130 -14.98 6.89 9.46
C PRO A 130 -15.45 8.21 8.85
N GLU A 131 -15.27 8.36 7.53
CA GLU A 131 -15.90 9.45 6.79
C GLU A 131 -17.41 9.23 6.94
N CYS A 132 -18.05 10.04 7.79
CA CYS A 132 -19.47 9.94 8.08
C CYS A 132 -20.26 10.37 6.85
N GLU A 133 -20.53 9.42 5.96
CA GLU A 133 -21.48 9.55 4.88
C GLU A 133 -22.89 9.73 5.47
N GLU A 134 -23.23 10.98 5.85
CA GLU A 134 -24.60 11.38 6.16
C GLU A 134 -25.44 11.44 4.88
N GLU A 135 -25.67 10.29 4.26
CA GLU A 135 -26.80 10.09 3.35
C GLU A 135 -28.09 10.25 4.15
N CYS A 136 -28.59 11.49 4.21
CA CYS A 136 -29.93 11.76 4.71
C CYS A 136 -30.96 11.09 3.79
N PRO A 137 -31.70 10.05 4.24
CA PRO A 137 -32.65 9.34 3.38
C PRO A 137 -33.88 10.22 3.12
N SER A 138 -33.89 10.89 1.97
CA SER A 138 -35.04 11.67 1.52
C SER A 138 -36.22 10.74 1.25
N SER A 139 -37.34 10.99 1.94
CA SER A 139 -38.56 10.21 1.78
C SER A 139 -39.22 10.44 0.42
N PRO A 140 -39.80 9.38 -0.17
CA PRO A 140 -41.09 9.56 -0.84
C PRO A 140 -42.12 8.56 -0.33
N ALA A 141 -42.88 8.95 0.69
CA ALA A 141 -44.12 8.26 1.07
C ALA A 141 -45.28 8.75 0.18
N ALA A 142 -45.44 8.16 -1.01
CA ALA A 142 -46.56 8.44 -1.91
C ALA A 142 -47.04 7.17 -2.65
N GLU A 143 -48.29 6.78 -2.36
CA GLU A 143 -49.28 6.15 -3.26
C GLU A 143 -48.87 4.84 -3.99
N ALA A 144 -49.45 3.68 -3.62
CA ALA A 144 -50.76 3.15 -4.08
C ALA A 144 -50.72 2.53 -5.51
N LEU A 145 -51.37 1.41 -5.84
CA LEU A 145 -52.29 0.50 -5.13
C LEU A 145 -52.37 -0.86 -5.88
N HIS A 146 -53.09 -1.85 -5.32
CA HIS A 146 -53.44 -3.19 -5.88
C HIS A 146 -52.30 -4.22 -5.94
N SER A 147 -52.30 -5.42 -5.35
CA SER A 147 -53.25 -6.34 -4.65
C SER A 147 -53.76 -7.55 -5.45
N PHE A 148 -53.65 -8.72 -4.81
CA PHE A 148 -54.24 -10.05 -5.11
C PHE A 148 -53.64 -10.93 -6.22
N SER A 149 -53.07 -12.05 -5.77
CA SER A 149 -52.80 -13.33 -6.43
C SER A 149 -54.07 -14.23 -6.42
N PRO A 150 -54.04 -15.55 -6.79
CA PRO A 150 -53.08 -16.34 -7.60
C PRO A 150 -53.78 -17.28 -8.64
N THR A 151 -53.03 -18.25 -9.21
CA THR A 151 -53.31 -19.73 -9.24
C THR A 151 -53.32 -20.44 -10.62
N THR A 152 -52.64 -21.61 -10.64
CA THR A 152 -52.95 -22.90 -11.33
C THR A 152 -52.34 -23.33 -12.68
N VAL A 153 -52.00 -24.63 -12.68
CA VAL A 153 -51.73 -25.64 -13.75
C VAL A 153 -50.45 -25.61 -14.62
N LEU A 154 -49.83 -26.81 -14.69
CA LEU A 154 -48.81 -27.33 -15.63
C LEU A 154 -49.52 -28.43 -16.49
N PRO A 155 -48.88 -29.42 -17.19
CA PRO A 155 -47.46 -29.67 -17.52
C PRO A 155 -47.20 -30.14 -18.99
N ASN A 156 -45.99 -30.68 -19.24
CA ASN A 156 -45.67 -31.72 -20.27
C ASN A 156 -45.69 -31.29 -21.77
N GLU A 157 -44.95 -31.86 -22.75
CA GLU A 157 -44.02 -33.00 -22.95
C GLU A 157 -42.93 -32.62 -24.02
N GLN A 158 -41.81 -33.29 -24.34
CA GLN A 158 -41.04 -34.44 -23.81
C GLN A 158 -39.57 -34.43 -24.39
N HIS A 159 -38.79 -35.50 -24.11
CA HIS A 159 -37.64 -36.06 -24.87
C HIS A 159 -36.21 -35.50 -24.67
N LYS A 160 -35.15 -36.32 -24.64
CA LYS A 160 -35.00 -37.71 -24.14
C LYS A 160 -33.52 -38.04 -23.88
N GLU A 161 -33.25 -38.63 -22.72
CA GLU A 161 -32.08 -39.37 -22.20
C GLU A 161 -30.86 -39.70 -23.11
N LEU A 162 -29.65 -39.59 -22.54
CA LEU A 162 -28.76 -40.74 -22.27
C LEU A 162 -27.99 -40.51 -20.94
N GLU A 163 -27.74 -41.58 -20.16
CA GLU A 163 -27.05 -41.60 -18.85
C GLU A 163 -25.58 -42.14 -18.97
N GLU A 164 -24.70 -42.26 -17.95
CA GLU A 164 -24.75 -42.02 -16.47
C GLU A 164 -23.55 -41.09 -16.04
N ALA A 165 -22.65 -41.26 -15.05
CA ALA A 165 -22.37 -42.30 -14.03
C ALA A 165 -21.65 -41.80 -12.74
N GLU A 166 -21.59 -42.66 -11.71
CA GLU A 166 -20.47 -42.78 -10.74
C GLU A 166 -20.16 -41.60 -9.77
N ASN A 167 -21.19 -41.16 -9.04
CA ASN A 167 -21.20 -41.10 -7.57
C ASN A 167 -19.87 -41.33 -6.77
N LYS A 168 -19.40 -40.30 -6.01
CA LYS A 168 -18.95 -40.51 -4.61
C LYS A 168 -18.92 -39.27 -3.70
N LYS A 169 -19.88 -39.28 -2.76
CA LYS A 169 -20.04 -38.63 -1.44
C LYS A 169 -18.98 -37.68 -0.83
N SER A 170 -19.56 -36.79 -0.01
CA SER A 170 -19.02 -36.02 1.15
C SER A 170 -18.38 -34.66 0.84
N GLY A 171 -18.56 -33.63 1.67
CA GLY A 171 -19.42 -33.57 2.85
C GLY A 171 -19.07 -32.43 3.81
N CYS A 172 -19.36 -31.18 3.44
CA CYS A 172 -18.98 -30.02 4.24
C CYS A 172 -19.80 -29.93 5.54
N VAL A 173 -19.16 -30.17 6.69
CA VAL A 173 -19.79 -30.10 8.01
C VAL A 173 -19.86 -28.64 8.47
N ALA A 174 -21.04 -28.19 8.90
CA ALA A 174 -21.24 -26.86 9.45
C ALA A 174 -20.42 -26.64 10.72
N VAL A 175 -19.40 -25.77 10.66
CA VAL A 175 -18.57 -25.41 11.81
C VAL A 175 -19.41 -24.64 12.82
N SER A 176 -19.52 -25.18 14.04
CA SER A 176 -20.28 -24.56 15.12
C SER A 176 -19.55 -23.33 15.70
N LYS A 177 -20.33 -22.31 16.08
CA LYS A 177 -19.80 -21.09 16.71
C LYS A 177 -18.94 -21.44 17.94
N PRO A 178 -17.73 -20.85 18.11
CA PRO A 178 -16.95 -21.04 19.32
C PRO A 178 -17.69 -20.43 20.54
N LYS A 179 -17.50 -21.03 21.72
CA LYS A 179 -18.04 -20.49 22.98
C LYS A 179 -17.27 -19.23 23.38
N ALA A 180 -17.97 -18.25 23.93
CA ALA A 180 -17.34 -17.08 24.54
C ALA A 180 -16.78 -17.43 25.94
N HIS A 181 -15.46 -17.26 26.10
CA HIS A 181 -14.69 -16.96 27.30
C HIS A 181 -13.26 -16.63 26.81
N SER A 182 -12.46 -15.79 27.45
CA SER A 182 -12.55 -15.24 28.81
C SER A 182 -12.76 -13.71 28.85
N THR A 183 -13.39 -13.24 29.94
CA THR A 183 -13.27 -11.85 30.36
C THR A 183 -11.85 -11.63 30.89
N ILE A 184 -11.14 -10.64 30.37
CA ILE A 184 -9.85 -10.20 30.93
C ILE A 184 -10.15 -9.30 32.12
N ASP A 185 -9.68 -9.68 33.31
CA ASP A 185 -9.79 -8.85 34.51
C ASP A 185 -8.64 -7.84 34.56
N TYR A 186 -8.98 -6.56 34.46
CA TYR A 186 -8.04 -5.44 34.47
C TYR A 186 -7.63 -5.00 35.89
N SER A 187 -8.23 -5.58 36.94
CA SER A 187 -7.93 -5.25 38.35
C SER A 187 -6.47 -5.47 38.76
N LYS A 188 -5.69 -6.19 37.94
CA LYS A 188 -4.29 -6.54 38.22
C LYS A 188 -3.28 -5.41 37.92
N TRP A 189 -3.67 -4.33 37.22
CA TRP A 189 -2.72 -3.25 36.86
C TRP A 189 -2.63 -2.10 37.88
N ASN A 190 -3.54 -2.03 38.86
CA ASN A 190 -3.58 -0.95 39.87
C ASN A 190 -2.67 -1.19 41.09
N ASN A 191 -1.53 -1.85 40.91
CA ASN A 191 -0.46 -1.98 41.92
C ASN A 191 0.91 -2.11 41.23
N ILE A 192 1.36 -1.02 40.61
CA ILE A 192 2.78 -0.66 40.68
C ILE A 192 2.85 0.23 41.91
N GLY A 193 3.58 -0.20 42.94
CA GLY A 193 3.83 0.61 44.12
C GLY A 193 4.98 1.58 43.88
N ASP A 194 5.05 2.62 44.71
CA ASP A 194 6.19 3.54 44.76
C ASP A 194 7.42 2.80 45.31
N ASP A 195 8.40 2.52 44.45
CA ASP A 195 9.75 2.08 44.84
C ASP A 195 10.75 3.16 44.37
N ASP A 196 11.12 4.05 45.28
CA ASP A 196 12.16 5.06 45.09
C ASP A 196 13.52 4.38 44.89
N GLN A 197 14.08 4.43 43.68
CA GLN A 197 15.52 4.30 43.49
C GLN A 197 16.02 5.33 42.46
N SER A 198 16.71 6.33 42.98
CA SER A 198 17.37 7.40 42.23
C SER A 198 18.67 6.92 41.60
N ASP A 199 18.85 7.18 40.31
CA ASP A 199 20.16 7.36 39.69
C ASP A 199 20.14 8.69 38.91
N GLU A 200 21.15 9.54 39.12
CA GLU A 200 21.24 10.89 38.54
C GLU A 200 22.09 10.89 37.26
N ASP A 201 21.44 10.88 36.09
CA ASP A 201 22.07 11.17 34.79
C ASP A 201 21.58 12.54 34.26
N GLU A 202 22.44 13.57 34.31
CA GLU A 202 22.16 14.91 33.77
C GLU A 202 22.23 14.93 32.22
N GLU A 203 21.23 14.37 31.53
CA GLU A 203 21.14 14.50 30.06
C GLU A 203 20.60 15.90 29.67
N GLU A 204 21.52 16.86 29.50
CA GLU A 204 21.22 18.28 29.26
C GLU A 204 20.38 18.51 27.99
N ALA A 205 19.09 18.86 28.18
CA ALA A 205 18.13 19.00 27.09
C ALA A 205 18.49 20.14 26.11
N PRO A 206 18.35 19.93 24.77
CA PRO A 206 18.83 20.87 23.76
C PRO A 206 18.11 22.23 23.80
N GLN A 207 18.83 23.27 24.21
CA GLN A 207 18.25 24.60 24.46
C GLN A 207 18.03 25.42 23.16
N TYR A 208 16.89 25.22 22.51
CA TYR A 208 16.48 25.94 21.29
C TYR A 208 16.32 27.46 21.49
N ARG A 209 17.32 28.25 21.07
CA ARG A 209 17.28 29.72 21.09
C ARG A 209 16.65 30.33 19.83
N TYR A 210 15.33 30.53 19.87
CA TYR A 210 14.59 31.29 18.85
C TYR A 210 15.04 32.77 18.81
N ARG A 211 15.57 33.22 17.66
CA ARG A 211 15.93 34.64 17.44
C ARG A 211 14.76 35.40 16.81
N LEU A 212 13.89 35.95 17.66
CA LEU A 212 12.88 36.93 17.24
C LEU A 212 13.55 38.18 16.68
N ARG A 213 13.41 38.42 15.37
CA ARG A 213 13.94 39.62 14.70
C ARG A 213 12.85 40.68 14.59
N THR A 214 12.82 41.59 15.55
CA THR A 214 11.87 42.72 15.56
C THR A 214 12.12 43.64 14.36
N ILE A 215 11.17 43.65 13.41
CA ILE A 215 11.18 44.58 12.28
C ILE A 215 10.61 45.91 12.78
N GLY A 216 11.50 46.89 13.01
CA GLY A 216 11.09 48.22 13.46
C GLY A 216 10.24 48.95 12.42
N LEU A 217 8.96 49.13 12.72
CA LEU A 217 8.04 49.89 11.87
C LEU A 217 8.39 51.38 11.95
N ARG A 218 9.02 51.91 10.89
CA ARG A 218 9.31 53.35 10.79
C ARG A 218 8.02 54.11 10.53
N THR A 219 7.62 54.94 11.48
CA THR A 219 6.56 55.94 11.28
C THR A 219 7.02 56.98 10.25
N ALA A 220 6.19 57.23 9.24
CA ALA A 220 6.43 58.34 8.31
C ALA A 220 6.16 59.66 9.04
N GLY A 221 7.09 60.61 8.94
CA GLY A 221 6.91 61.93 9.56
C GLY A 221 5.83 62.73 8.84
N SER A 222 4.89 63.28 9.60
CA SER A 222 3.91 64.25 9.11
C SER A 222 4.61 65.54 8.69
N SER A 223 4.38 65.99 7.45
CA SER A 223 4.91 67.25 6.90
C SER A 223 3.77 68.04 6.28
N GLY A 224 3.59 69.29 6.74
CA GLY A 224 2.44 70.14 6.39
C GLY A 224 1.22 69.87 7.28
N ALA A 225 0.51 70.89 7.77
CA ALA A 225 0.75 72.34 7.69
C ALA A 225 0.25 73.06 8.96
#